data_AF-V7PYH7-F1
#
_entry.id   AF-V7PYH7-F1
#
_cell.length_a   1.000
_cell.length_b   1.000
_cell.length_c   1.000
_cell.angle_alpha   90.00
_cell.angle_beta   90.00
_cell.angle_gamma   90.00
#
_symmetry.space_group_name_H-M   'P 1'
#
loop_
_entity.id
_entity.type
_entity.pdbx_description
1 polymer ?
#
loop_
_entity_poly.entity_id
_entity_poly.type
_entity_poly.pdbx_seq_one_letter_code
_entity_poly.pdbx_strand_id
1 'polypeptide(L)' 'MRKERTLFIMGFWVALLPFLGFPNNWRKILFIITGLLLIYLSYLFYLETKRRIKKTREDTENFVDNIGSSE' A
#
# COMPACT_ATOMS: atom_id res chain seq x y z
N MET A 1 -7.49 5.69 -8.35
CA MET A 1 -8.10 4.36 -8.20
C MET A 1 -8.09 4.00 -6.71
N ARG A 2 -9.23 3.60 -6.12
CA ARG A 2 -9.34 3.20 -4.70
C ARG A 2 -8.24 2.16 -4.39
N LYS A 3 -7.42 2.40 -3.37
CA LYS A 3 -6.26 1.58 -2.97
C LYS A 3 -6.63 0.10 -2.79
N GLU A 4 -7.88 -0.13 -2.40
CA GLU A 4 -8.56 -1.42 -2.27
C GLU A 4 -8.55 -2.24 -3.56
N ARG A 5 -8.81 -1.61 -4.73
CA ARG A 5 -8.85 -2.32 -6.02
C ARG A 5 -7.48 -2.81 -6.43
N THR A 6 -6.41 -2.07 -6.13
CA THR A 6 -5.05 -2.46 -6.48
C THR A 6 -4.60 -3.68 -5.68
N LEU A 7 -4.91 -3.71 -4.38
CA LEU A 7 -4.65 -4.87 -3.52
C LEU A 7 -5.46 -6.08 -3.98
N PHE A 8 -6.73 -5.89 -4.36
CA PHE A 8 -7.58 -6.96 -4.84
C PHE A 8 -7.07 -7.57 -6.15
N ILE A 9 -6.69 -6.74 -7.13
CA ILE A 9 -6.14 -7.19 -8.42
C ILE A 9 -4.80 -7.90 -8.21
N MET A 10 -3.93 -7.40 -7.33
CA MET A 10 -2.67 -8.06 -7.01
C MET A 10 -2.85 -9.40 -6.29
N GLY A 11 -3.77 -9.47 -5.32
CA GLY A 11 -4.10 -10.72 -4.64
C GLY A 11 -4.67 -11.75 -5.60
N PHE A 12 -5.57 -11.34 -6.48
CA PHE A 12 -6.14 -12.20 -7.53
C PHE A 12 -5.07 -12.70 -8.50
N TRP A 13 -4.15 -11.84 -8.92
CA TRP A 13 -3.02 -12.22 -9.77
C TRP A 13 -2.12 -13.28 -9.10
N VAL A 14 -1.77 -13.08 -7.84
CA VAL A 14 -0.93 -14.03 -7.07
C VAL A 14 -1.65 -15.37 -6.86
N ALA A 15 -2.96 -15.34 -6.65
CA ALA A 15 -3.78 -16.54 -6.53
C ALA A 15 -3.88 -17.33 -7.84
N LEU A 16 -3.88 -16.65 -9.00
CA LEU A 16 -3.91 -17.29 -10.32
C LEU A 16 -2.55 -17.82 -10.77
N LEU A 17 -1.46 -17.13 -10.42
CA LEU A 17 -0.07 -17.48 -10.75
C LEU A 17 0.26 -18.98 -10.65
N PRO A 18 -0.11 -19.70 -9.57
CA PRO A 18 0.20 -21.13 -9.45
C PRO A 18 -0.54 -22.05 -10.43
N PHE A 19 -1.64 -21.59 -11.05
CA PHE A 19 -2.49 -22.38 -11.95
C PHE A 19 -2.12 -22.25 -13.42
N LEU A 20 -1.17 -21.37 -13.78
CA LEU A 20 -0.71 -21.19 -15.18
C LEU A 20 0.14 -22.35 -15.74
N GLY A 21 0.36 -23.43 -14.99
CA GLY A 21 1.06 -24.62 -15.48
C GLY A 21 2.56 -24.44 -15.73
N PHE A 22 3.18 -23.39 -15.16
CA PHE A 22 4.61 -23.14 -15.33
C PHE A 22 5.49 -24.25 -14.72
N PRO A 23 6.65 -24.56 -15.34
CA PRO A 23 7.64 -25.47 -14.77
C PRO A 23 8.03 -25.05 -13.35
N ASN A 24 8.29 -26.03 -12.48
CA ASN A 24 8.44 -25.80 -11.03
C ASN A 24 9.54 -24.78 -10.67
N ASN A 25 10.62 -24.69 -11.47
CA ASN A 25 11.68 -23.69 -11.26
C ASN A 25 11.20 -22.27 -11.56
N TRP A 26 10.46 -22.06 -12.65
CA TRP A 26 9.93 -20.75 -13.03
C TRP A 26 8.87 -20.28 -12.05
N ARG A 27 8.03 -21.20 -11.57
CA ARG A 27 7.01 -20.89 -10.56
C ARG A 27 7.63 -20.34 -9.28
N LYS A 28 8.70 -20.95 -8.77
CA LYS A 28 9.40 -20.48 -7.56
C LYS A 28 9.97 -19.07 -7.73
N ILE A 29 10.62 -18.79 -8.86
CA ILE A 29 11.21 -17.47 -9.15
C ILE A 29 10.11 -16.40 -9.22
N LEU A 30 9.02 -16.66 -9.94
CA LEU A 30 7.90 -15.73 -10.05
C LEU A 30 7.23 -15.47 -8.69
N PHE A 31 7.11 -16.49 -7.83
CA PHE A 31 6.58 -16.33 -6.48
C PHE A 31 7.49 -15.47 -5.59
N ILE A 32 8.81 -15.65 -5.66
CA ILE A 32 9.77 -14.84 -4.90
C ILE A 32 9.70 -13.37 -5.37
N ILE A 33 9.69 -13.15 -6.69
CA ILE A 33 9.63 -11.80 -7.26
C ILE A 33 8.31 -11.11 -6.88
N THR A 34 7.17 -11.81 -7.01
CA THR A 34 5.86 -11.25 -6.65
C THR A 34 5.73 -10.99 -5.15
N GLY A 35 6.28 -11.87 -4.30
CA GLY A 35 6.34 -11.65 -2.86
C GLY A 35 7.15 -10.40 -2.49
N LEU A 36 8.34 -10.23 -3.08
CA LEU A 36 9.16 -9.01 -2.90
C LEU A 36 8.42 -7.75 -3.37
N LEU A 37 7.73 -7.83 -4.51
CA LEU A 37 6.97 -6.72 -5.06
C LEU A 37 5.80 -6.32 -4.15
N LEU A 38 5.11 -7.30 -3.56
CA LEU A 38 4.06 -7.06 -2.56
C LEU A 38 4.60 -6.41 -1.29
N ILE A 39 5.73 -6.89 -0.76
CA ILE A 39 6.39 -6.29 0.42
C ILE A 39 6.73 -4.83 0.13
N TYR A 40 7.32 -4.55 -1.04
CA TYR A 40 7.68 -3.19 -1.44
C TYR A 40 6.46 -2.28 -1.58
N LEU A 41 5.38 -2.75 -2.21
CA LEU A 41 4.13 -2.00 -2.32
C LEU A 41 3.47 -1.75 -0.97
N SER A 42 3.49 -2.73 -0.07
CA SER A 42 3.01 -2.58 1.30
C SER A 42 3.80 -1.48 2.04
N TYR A 43 5.12 -1.48 1.90
CA TYR A 43 5.98 -0.45 2.47
C TYR A 43 5.68 0.96 1.92
N LEU A 44 5.48 1.08 0.61
CA LEU A 44 5.08 2.35 -0.01
C LEU A 44 3.73 2.85 0.51
N PHE A 45 2.73 1.96 0.64
CA PHE A 45 1.43 2.32 1.20
C PHE A 45 1.53 2.74 2.67
N TYR A 46 2.36 2.06 3.46
CA TYR A 46 2.60 2.44 4.85
C TYR A 46 3.20 3.86 4.93
N LEU A 47 4.20 4.16 4.10
CA LEU A 47 4.84 5.47 4.07
C LEU A 47 3.87 6.57 3.62
N GLU A 48 3.06 6.32 2.61
CA GLU A 48 2.05 7.27 2.14
C GLU A 48 0.99 7.54 3.23
N THR A 49 0.55 6.50 3.92
CA THR A 49 -0.43 6.61 5.02
C THR A 49 0.14 7.41 6.18
N LYS A 50 1.40 7.14 6.58
CA LYS A 50 2.08 7.90 7.63
C LYS A 50 2.22 9.39 7.29
N ARG A 51 2.53 9.71 6.03
CA ARG A 51 2.59 11.11 5.56
C ARG A 51 1.24 11.79 5.59
N ARG A 52 0.16 11.11 5.15
CA ARG A 52 -1.20 11.65 5.21
C ARG A 52 -1.64 11.92 6.65
N ILE A 53 -1.39 10.99 7.56
CA ILE A 53 -1.72 11.16 8.99
C ILE A 53 -0.97 12.36 9.59
N LYS A 54 0.34 12.50 9.28
CA LYS A 54 1.13 13.66 9.75
C LYS A 54 0.54 14.98 9.24
N LYS A 55 0.21 15.05 7.94
CA LYS A 55 -0.40 16.24 7.34
C LYS A 55 -1.75 16.58 7.95
N THR A 56 -2.64 15.61 8.11
CA THR A 56 -3.95 15.82 8.74
C THR A 56 -3.82 16.33 10.18
N ARG A 57 -2.81 15.85 10.92
CA ARG A 57 -2.55 16.33 12.28
C ARG A 57 -2.09 17.79 12.30
N GLU A 58 -1.14 18.17 11.43
CA GLU A 58 -0.67 19.56 11.30
C GLU A 58 -1.83 20.50 10.89
N ASP A 59 -2.67 20.09 9.94
CA ASP A 59 -3.85 20.88 9.52
C ASP A 59 -4.86 21.07 10.69
N THR A 60 -5.01 20.06 11.54
CA THR A 60 -5.91 20.12 12.72
C THR A 60 -5.33 21.02 13.81
N GLU A 61 -4.04 20.91 14.12
CA GLU A 61 -3.37 21.75 15.13
C GLU A 61 -3.39 23.24 14.72
N ASN A 62 -3.11 23.55 13.45
CA ASN A 62 -3.21 24.92 12.91
C ASN A 62 -4.64 25.50 12.99
N PHE A 63 -5.66 24.66 12.80
CA PHE A 63 -7.06 25.10 12.89
C PHE A 63 -7.46 25.44 14.34
N VAL A 64 -6.98 24.68 15.32
CA VAL A 64 -7.26 24.92 16.75
C VAL A 64 -6.56 26.18 17.25
N ASP A 65 -5.29 26.40 16.89
CA ASP A 65 -4.53 27.58 17.31
C ASP A 65 -5.12 28.89 16.78
N ASN A 66 -5.64 28.89 15.54
CA ASN A 66 -6.26 30.08 14.96
C ASN A 66 -7.57 30.51 15.68
N ILE A 67 -8.28 29.57 16.32
CA ILE A 67 -9.50 29.88 17.08
C ILE A 67 -9.15 30.46 18.45
N GLY A 68 -8.16 29.89 19.15
CA GLY A 68 -7.74 30.34 20.47
C GLY A 68 -6.98 31.68 20.50
N SER A 69 -6.43 32.12 19.36
CA SER A 69 -5.70 33.40 19.26
C SER A 69 -6.62 34.63 19.04
N SER A 70 -7.95 34.44 18.97
CA SER A 70 -8.92 35.50 18.65
C SER A 70 -9.71 36.05 19.84
N GLU A 71 -9.39 35.61 21.07
CA GLU A 71 -9.85 36.18 22.35
C GLU A 71 -8.76 37.05 23.00
#